data_AF-A0A7Y6E1X0-F1
#
_entry.id   AF-A0A7Y6E1X0-F1
#
_cell.length_a   1.000
_cell.length_b   1.000
_cell.length_c   1.000
_cell.angle_alpha   90.00
_cell.angle_beta   90.00
_cell.angle_gamma   90.00
#
_symmetry.space_group_name_H-M   'P 1'
#
loop_
_entity.id
_entity.type
_entity.pdbx_description
1 polymer ?
#
loop_
_entity_poly.entity_id
_entity_poly.type
_entity_poly.pdbx_seq_one_letter_code
_entity_poly.pdbx_strand_id
1 'polypeptide(L)'
;MRNGFKVFDADAHVIYPRDLWTRFLDKKHTQRFGRRQPFPEFDTYNPVTVDGRWTQHDTIVYGRFQEAINWTTDDMRRIYGDDLLANGFTGDRVAAALARDGIDVAVIYGPEYDMWFDGVDPELQAAMARAYNR
;
A
#
# COMPACT_ATOMS: atom_id res chain seq x y z
N MET A 1 21.90 9.42 4.13
CA MET A 1 22.41 10.69 4.69
C MET A 1 21.98 11.87 3.84
N ARG A 2 21.31 12.84 4.48
CA ARG A 2 20.87 14.10 3.87
C ARG A 2 21.52 15.25 4.61
N ASN A 3 22.22 16.12 3.88
CA ASN A 3 22.91 17.30 4.44
C ASN A 3 23.86 16.97 5.61
N GLY A 4 24.58 15.85 5.55
CA GLY A 4 25.51 15.43 6.60
C GLY A 4 24.87 14.76 7.81
N PHE A 5 23.56 14.52 7.81
CA PHE A 5 22.85 13.81 8.89
C PHE A 5 22.31 12.46 8.40
N LYS A 6 22.22 11.51 9.33
CA LYS A 6 21.42 10.30 9.12
C LYS A 6 19.95 10.64 9.30
N VAL A 7 19.11 10.20 8.38
CA VAL A 7 17.66 10.44 8.38
C VAL A 7 16.94 9.15 8.73
N PHE A 8 16.06 9.24 9.73
CA PHE A 8 15.11 8.20 10.09
C PHE A 8 13.71 8.65 9.65
N ASP A 9 13.10 7.88 8.76
CA ASP A 9 11.72 8.06 8.37
C ASP A 9 10.81 7.18 9.24
N ALA A 10 9.95 7.81 10.02
CA ALA A 10 9.09 7.12 10.96
C ALA A 10 7.78 6.63 10.32
N ASP A 11 7.52 6.94 9.04
CA ASP A 11 6.21 6.75 8.41
C ASP A 11 6.30 6.45 6.91
N ALA A 12 6.77 5.23 6.57
CA ALA A 12 6.68 4.69 5.23
C ALA A 12 5.56 3.64 5.14
N HIS A 13 5.05 3.40 3.93
CA HIS A 13 3.97 2.45 3.67
C HIS A 13 4.32 1.45 2.59
N VAL A 14 3.74 0.26 2.68
CA VAL A 14 3.88 -0.79 1.67
C VAL A 14 2.80 -0.67 0.59
N ILE A 15 3.21 -0.77 -0.67
CA ILE A 15 2.31 -1.15 -1.77
C ILE A 15 2.45 -2.67 -1.94
N TYR A 16 1.53 -3.43 -1.37
CA TYR A 16 1.61 -4.89 -1.35
C TYR A 16 1.19 -5.52 -2.69
N PRO A 17 1.66 -6.74 -3.02
CA PRO A 17 1.29 -7.45 -4.23
C PRO A 17 -0.22 -7.71 -4.33
N ARG A 18 -0.76 -7.71 -5.55
CA ARG A 18 -2.21 -7.87 -5.76
C ARG A 18 -2.79 -9.16 -5.21
N ASP A 19 -1.95 -10.19 -5.12
CA ASP A 19 -2.32 -11.53 -4.71
C ASP A 19 -2.10 -11.79 -3.21
N LEU A 20 -1.69 -10.80 -2.40
CA LEU A 20 -1.43 -10.93 -0.95
C LEU A 20 -2.50 -11.79 -0.25
N TRP A 21 -3.76 -11.37 -0.36
CA TRP A 21 -4.86 -12.05 0.32
C TRP A 21 -5.18 -13.41 -0.29
N THR A 22 -5.25 -13.51 -1.62
CA THR A 22 -5.51 -14.79 -2.30
C THR A 22 -4.42 -15.83 -2.06
N ARG A 23 -3.20 -15.38 -1.77
CA ARG A 23 -2.03 -16.22 -1.56
C ARG A 23 -1.89 -16.67 -0.11
N PHE A 24 -2.13 -15.78 0.85
CA PHE A 24 -1.79 -16.03 2.26
C PHE A 24 -2.99 -16.12 3.22
N LEU A 25 -4.16 -15.60 2.84
CA LEU A 25 -5.36 -15.69 3.67
C LEU A 25 -5.92 -17.12 3.65
N ASP A 26 -6.48 -17.56 4.79
CA ASP A 26 -7.15 -18.85 4.87
C ASP A 26 -8.27 -18.94 3.82
N LYS A 27 -8.33 -20.06 3.09
CA LYS A 27 -9.31 -20.32 2.01
C LYS A 27 -10.75 -20.16 2.46
N LYS A 28 -11.05 -20.37 3.75
CA LYS A 28 -12.42 -20.15 4.28
C LYS A 28 -12.82 -18.67 4.34
N HIS A 29 -11.88 -17.76 4.15
CA HIS A 29 -12.08 -16.31 4.23
C HIS A 29 -11.82 -15.59 2.89
N THR A 30 -11.18 -16.21 1.91
CA THR A 30 -10.78 -15.54 0.66
C THR A 30 -11.96 -14.96 -0.11
N GLN A 31 -13.15 -15.57 -0.04
CA GLN A 31 -14.37 -15.07 -0.69
C GLN A 31 -14.96 -13.80 -0.05
N ARG A 32 -14.49 -13.43 1.15
CA ARG A 32 -14.90 -12.20 1.85
C ARG A 32 -14.12 -10.99 1.36
N PHE A 33 -13.03 -11.22 0.63
CA PHE A 33 -12.18 -10.20 0.06
C PHE A 33 -12.54 -9.95 -1.41
N GLY A 34 -12.47 -8.68 -1.82
CA GLY A 34 -12.60 -8.27 -3.21
C GLY A 34 -11.67 -7.12 -3.55
N ARG A 35 -11.29 -7.03 -4.81
CA ARG A 35 -10.51 -5.91 -5.37
C ARG A 35 -11.28 -5.35 -6.54
N ARG A 36 -11.81 -4.14 -6.42
CA ARG A 36 -12.57 -3.46 -7.48
C ARG A 36 -12.32 -1.97 -7.38
N GLN A 37 -12.28 -1.25 -8.49
CA GLN A 37 -12.15 0.22 -8.47
C GLN A 37 -13.50 0.86 -8.07
N PRO A 38 -13.50 2.01 -7.36
CA PRO A 38 -14.72 2.72 -7.00
C PRO A 38 -15.45 3.33 -8.21
N PHE A 39 -14.73 3.72 -9.27
CA PHE A 39 -15.28 4.20 -10.55
C PHE A 39 -14.33 3.86 -11.73
N PRO A 40 -14.84 3.75 -12.98
CA PRO A 40 -14.09 3.21 -14.12
C PRO A 40 -12.80 3.94 -14.48
N GLU A 41 -12.74 5.26 -14.28
CA GLU A 41 -11.61 6.11 -14.63
C GLU A 41 -10.52 6.14 -13.56
N PHE A 42 -10.73 5.40 -12.46
CA PHE A 42 -9.82 5.40 -11.34
C PHE A 42 -8.94 4.16 -11.35
N ASP A 43 -7.62 4.36 -11.48
CA ASP A 43 -6.62 3.29 -11.42
C ASP A 43 -5.73 3.48 -10.18
N THR A 44 -6.30 3.24 -8.99
CA THR A 44 -5.50 3.17 -7.76
C THR A 44 -4.97 1.77 -7.53
N TYR A 45 -3.83 1.71 -6.85
CA TYR A 45 -3.21 0.46 -6.46
C TYR A 45 -4.05 -0.31 -5.41
N ASN A 46 -4.88 0.36 -4.58
CA ASN A 46 -5.49 -0.27 -3.37
C ASN A 46 -7.01 -0.06 -3.10
N PRO A 47 -7.95 -0.21 -4.04
CA PRO A 47 -9.37 -0.23 -3.67
C PRO A 47 -9.77 -1.67 -3.36
N VAL A 48 -9.96 -1.92 -2.08
CA VAL A 48 -10.24 -3.25 -1.53
C VAL A 48 -11.55 -3.25 -0.79
N THR A 49 -12.23 -4.39 -0.87
CA THR A 49 -13.47 -4.63 -0.15
C THR A 49 -13.34 -5.83 0.75
N VAL A 50 -13.86 -5.70 1.97
CA VAL A 50 -13.99 -6.79 2.93
C VAL A 50 -15.45 -6.88 3.34
N ASP A 51 -16.05 -8.06 3.21
CA ASP A 51 -17.50 -8.29 3.39
C ASP A 51 -18.37 -7.33 2.55
N GLY A 52 -17.92 -7.06 1.32
CA GLY A 52 -18.61 -6.16 0.39
C GLY A 52 -18.52 -4.66 0.73
N ARG A 53 -17.88 -4.30 1.85
CA ARG A 53 -17.66 -2.92 2.28
C ARG A 53 -16.30 -2.43 1.80
N TRP A 54 -16.23 -1.17 1.37
CA TRP A 54 -14.96 -0.50 1.13
C TRP A 54 -14.20 -0.32 2.44
N THR A 55 -12.90 -0.58 2.43
CA THR A 55 -12.05 -0.46 3.63
C THR A 55 -11.47 0.95 3.78
N GLN A 56 -11.39 1.71 2.69
CA GLN A 56 -10.97 3.10 2.71
C GLN A 56 -12.13 4.00 3.14
N HIS A 57 -11.80 5.05 3.89
CA HIS A 57 -12.75 6.10 4.23
C HIS A 57 -13.12 6.91 2.98
N ASP A 58 -14.35 7.40 2.88
CA ASP A 58 -14.83 8.16 1.72
C ASP A 58 -14.10 9.50 1.49
N THR A 59 -13.52 10.06 2.55
CA THR A 59 -12.67 11.26 2.50
C THR A 59 -11.26 10.99 1.98
N ILE A 60 -10.81 9.73 1.88
CA ILE A 60 -9.63 9.42 1.08
C ILE A 60 -10.05 9.72 -0.35
N VAL A 61 -9.62 10.88 -0.83
CA VAL A 61 -10.02 11.51 -2.08
C VAL A 61 -9.66 10.59 -3.22
N TYR A 62 -10.48 9.56 -3.48
CA TYR A 62 -10.28 8.40 -4.36
C TYR A 62 -9.39 8.76 -5.57
N GLY A 63 -8.08 8.78 -5.27
CA GLY A 63 -6.90 9.28 -6.01
C GLY A 63 -6.99 10.53 -6.88
N ARG A 64 -7.64 11.59 -6.38
CA ARG A 64 -7.12 12.94 -6.62
C ARG A 64 -6.13 13.40 -5.55
N PHE A 65 -5.81 12.56 -4.57
CA PHE A 65 -4.79 12.89 -3.56
C PHE A 65 -3.45 13.25 -4.20
N GLN A 66 -2.97 12.44 -5.15
CA GLN A 66 -1.71 12.67 -5.87
C GLN A 66 -1.69 14.00 -6.62
N GLU A 67 -2.79 14.36 -7.31
CA GLU A 67 -2.96 15.67 -7.93
C GLU A 67 -2.96 16.79 -6.89
N ALA A 68 -3.67 16.60 -5.76
CA ALA A 68 -3.80 17.60 -4.71
C ALA A 68 -2.46 17.92 -4.01
N ILE A 69 -1.51 16.97 -3.98
CA ILE A 69 -0.18 17.16 -3.39
C ILE A 69 0.94 17.38 -4.42
N ASN A 70 0.59 17.54 -5.70
CA ASN A 70 1.56 17.65 -6.81
C ASN A 70 2.60 16.52 -6.81
N TRP A 71 2.16 15.29 -6.59
CA TRP A 71 3.00 14.10 -6.60
C TRP A 71 2.42 13.06 -7.57
N THR A 72 2.82 13.16 -8.84
CA THR A 72 2.26 12.35 -9.92
C THR A 72 3.08 11.11 -10.22
N THR A 73 2.51 10.16 -10.97
CA THR A 73 3.27 9.01 -11.50
C THR A 73 4.49 9.45 -12.34
N ASP A 74 4.38 10.57 -13.06
CA ASP A 74 5.50 11.10 -13.86
C ASP A 74 6.62 11.67 -12.99
N ASP A 75 6.29 12.27 -11.83
CA ASP A 75 7.29 12.64 -10.84
C ASP A 75 8.01 11.41 -10.28
N MET A 76 7.26 10.35 -9.97
CA MET A 76 7.85 9.09 -9.50
C MET A 76 8.78 8.49 -10.57
N ARG A 77 8.38 8.46 -11.84
CA ARG A 77 9.24 8.01 -12.96
C ARG A 77 10.51 8.84 -13.06
N ARG A 78 10.37 10.17 -13.00
CA ARG A 78 11.51 11.10 -13.12
C ARG A 78 12.52 10.93 -11.97
N ILE A 79 12.05 10.68 -10.76
CA ILE A 79 12.90 10.60 -9.56
C ILE A 79 13.47 9.19 -9.36
N TYR A 80 12.65 8.16 -9.53
CA TYR A 80 13.00 6.77 -9.18
C TYR A 80 13.23 5.85 -10.39
N GLY A 81 12.86 6.29 -11.60
CA GLY A 81 12.93 5.51 -12.82
C GLY A 81 11.72 4.60 -13.04
N ASP A 82 11.62 4.03 -14.24
CA ASP A 82 10.46 3.24 -14.66
C ASP A 82 10.40 1.85 -14.04
N ASP A 83 11.55 1.25 -13.70
CA ASP A 83 11.62 -0.14 -13.22
C ASP A 83 10.80 -0.38 -11.95
N LEU A 84 10.83 0.58 -11.01
CA LEU A 84 10.09 0.50 -9.76
C LEU A 84 8.57 0.50 -9.97
N LEU A 85 8.10 1.29 -10.95
CA LEU A 85 6.67 1.36 -11.28
C LEU A 85 6.22 0.17 -12.14
N ALA A 86 7.09 -0.33 -13.02
CA ALA A 86 6.78 -1.43 -13.92
C ALA A 86 6.83 -2.81 -13.24
N ASN A 87 7.79 -3.01 -12.34
CA ASN A 87 8.08 -4.31 -11.73
C ASN A 87 7.74 -4.37 -10.23
N GLY A 88 7.16 -3.29 -9.70
CA GLY A 88 6.64 -3.22 -8.34
C GLY A 88 7.66 -2.80 -7.28
N PHE A 89 7.15 -2.60 -6.07
CA PHE A 89 7.87 -2.02 -4.93
C PHE A 89 8.57 -3.10 -4.10
N THR A 90 9.45 -3.88 -4.72
CA THR A 90 10.23 -4.91 -4.00
C THR A 90 11.24 -4.27 -3.05
N GLY A 91 11.62 -4.97 -1.98
CA GLY A 91 12.46 -4.40 -0.92
C GLY A 91 13.81 -3.84 -1.42
N ASP A 92 14.43 -4.49 -2.41
CA ASP A 92 15.66 -4.01 -3.07
C ASP A 92 15.45 -2.72 -3.85
N ARG A 93 14.33 -2.59 -4.58
CA ARG A 93 13.96 -1.38 -5.33
C ARG A 93 13.64 -0.22 -4.40
N VAL A 94 12.91 -0.49 -3.31
CA VAL A 94 12.59 0.50 -2.28
C VAL A 94 13.86 0.94 -1.56
N ALA A 95 14.80 0.04 -1.25
CA ALA A 95 16.08 0.42 -0.65
C ALA A 95 16.88 1.37 -1.55
N ALA A 96 16.88 1.15 -2.87
CA ALA A 96 17.49 2.07 -3.82
C ALA A 96 16.80 3.44 -3.85
N ALA A 97 15.47 3.49 -3.73
CA ALA A 97 14.71 4.73 -3.63
C ALA A 97 15.03 5.50 -2.33
N LEU A 98 15.03 4.83 -1.17
CA LEU A 98 15.39 5.43 0.12
C LEU A 98 16.80 6.03 0.09
N ALA A 99 17.75 5.34 -0.54
CA ALA A 99 19.11 5.86 -0.72
C ALA A 99 19.15 7.17 -1.53
N ARG A 100 18.32 7.30 -2.58
CA ARG A 100 18.20 8.53 -3.39
C ARG A 100 17.60 9.68 -2.59
N ASP A 101 16.63 9.40 -1.72
CA ASP A 101 16.01 10.39 -0.85
C ASP A 101 16.91 10.77 0.35
N GLY A 102 18.03 10.05 0.52
CA GLY A 102 18.97 10.24 1.61
C GLY A 102 18.46 9.70 2.94
N ILE A 103 17.46 8.81 2.93
CA ILE A 103 16.89 8.13 4.08
C ILE A 103 17.77 6.93 4.45
N ASP A 104 18.16 6.85 5.72
CA ASP A 104 19.07 5.81 6.21
C ASP A 104 18.30 4.63 6.83
N VAL A 105 17.17 4.90 7.48
CA VAL A 105 16.29 3.88 8.08
C VAL A 105 14.84 4.35 7.94
N ALA A 106 13.92 3.43 7.63
CA ALA A 106 12.49 3.70 7.58
C ALA A 106 11.70 2.65 8.37
N VAL A 107 10.63 3.07 9.05
CA VAL A 107 9.58 2.16 9.54
C VAL A 107 8.52 2.04 8.46
N ILE A 108 8.18 0.80 8.09
CA ILE A 108 7.21 0.50 7.03
C ILE A 108 5.94 -0.09 7.64
N TYR A 109 4.82 0.60 7.49
CA TYR A 109 3.50 0.17 7.95
C TYR A 109 2.71 -0.56 6.86
N GLY A 110 1.87 -1.50 7.30
CA GLY A 110 0.86 -2.16 6.48
C GLY A 110 0.14 -3.30 7.24
N PRO A 111 -0.82 -3.98 6.59
CA PRO A 111 -1.40 -3.64 5.29
C PRO A 111 -2.37 -2.46 5.46
N GLU A 112 -2.22 -1.43 4.61
CA GLU A 112 -2.82 -0.09 4.73
C GLU A 112 -4.14 0.00 5.52
N TYR A 113 -5.30 -0.16 4.86
CA TYR A 113 -6.62 0.08 5.47
C TYR A 113 -7.45 -1.20 5.61
N ASP A 114 -7.06 -2.26 4.89
CA ASP A 114 -7.83 -3.47 4.63
C ASP A 114 -8.44 -4.12 5.87
N MET A 115 -7.77 -3.99 7.01
CA MET A 115 -8.14 -4.64 8.26
C MET A 115 -8.36 -3.67 9.42
N TRP A 116 -8.45 -2.37 9.15
CA TRP A 116 -8.47 -1.32 10.17
C TRP A 116 -9.74 -0.46 10.10
N PHE A 117 -10.89 -1.11 9.82
CA PHE A 117 -12.19 -0.46 9.77
C PHE A 117 -13.15 -1.08 10.78
N ASP A 118 -14.18 -0.33 11.17
CA ASP A 118 -15.09 -0.77 12.22
C ASP A 118 -15.98 -1.96 11.78
N GLY A 119 -16.13 -2.92 12.70
CA GLY A 119 -17.02 -4.06 12.53
C GLY A 119 -16.47 -5.20 11.68
N VAL A 120 -15.14 -5.30 11.52
CA VAL A 120 -14.54 -6.52 10.95
C VAL A 120 -14.79 -7.69 11.92
N ASP A 121 -15.16 -8.84 11.37
CA ASP A 121 -15.20 -10.09 12.13
C ASP A 121 -13.82 -10.35 12.79
N PRO A 122 -13.76 -10.50 14.13
CA PRO A 122 -12.49 -10.70 14.84
C PRO A 122 -11.66 -11.89 14.33
N GLU A 123 -12.31 -12.98 13.91
CA GLU A 123 -11.61 -14.15 13.37
C GLU A 123 -10.96 -13.80 12.02
N LEU A 124 -11.69 -13.11 11.15
CA LEU A 124 -11.19 -12.64 9.87
C LEU A 124 -10.02 -11.67 10.06
N GLN A 125 -10.18 -10.67 10.94
CA GLN A 125 -9.14 -9.67 11.19
C GLN A 125 -7.85 -10.34 11.70
N ALA A 126 -7.96 -11.30 12.61
CA ALA A 126 -6.82 -12.07 13.09
C ALA A 126 -6.20 -12.94 11.98
N ALA A 127 -7.01 -13.51 11.08
CA ALA A 127 -6.51 -14.26 9.93
C ALA A 127 -5.77 -13.35 8.94
N MET A 128 -6.27 -12.13 8.70
CA MET A 128 -5.60 -11.12 7.88
C MET A 128 -4.27 -10.68 8.49
N ALA A 129 -4.21 -10.46 9.81
CA ALA A 129 -2.96 -10.14 10.52
C ALA A 129 -1.90 -11.24 10.30
N ARG A 130 -2.30 -12.50 10.44
CA ARG A 130 -1.41 -13.65 10.23
C ARG A 130 -1.01 -13.81 8.76
N ALA A 131 -1.91 -13.52 7.83
CA ALA A 131 -1.64 -13.61 6.39
C ALA A 131 -0.62 -12.55 5.94
N TYR A 132 -0.74 -11.32 6.44
CA TYR A 132 0.17 -10.23 6.09
C TYR A 132 1.58 -10.41 6.64
N ASN A 133 1.73 -11.02 7.82
CA ASN A 133 3.03 -11.23 8.48
C ASN A 133 3.77 -12.51 8.02
N ARG A 134 3.42 -13.09 6.87
CA ARG A 134 4.08 -14.27 6.28
C ARG A 134 4.95 -13.88 5.09
#